data_AF-A0A7C8TTH4-F1
#
_entry.id   AF-A0A7C8TTH4-F1
#
_cell.length_a   1.000
_cell.length_b   1.000
_cell.length_c   1.000
_cell.angle_alpha   90.00
_cell.angle_beta   90.00
_cell.angle_gamma   90.00
#
_symmetry.space_group_name_H-M   'P 1'
#
loop_
_entity.id
_entity.type
_entity.pdbx_description
1 polymer ?
#
loop_
_entity_poly.entity_id
_entity_poly.type
_entity_poly.pdbx_seq_one_letter_code
_entity_poly.pdbx_strand_id
1 'polypeptide(L)'
;MATRRSTRNWSQKSLQPNDFAPISKKLPGSSDYTPPYQSRISLFPSSLGLSTKSTGLSKRDLMLLLKKQRLLKISTPEALRSLDSHLNHTLLATLVFAQSEAGTAFCISSTGVLITCSHCVSEDPSELEENRIKWLLFASGRAVQAKCIAYDHIRDLALLRIISAEQEPTSTSSNISNNHQNPSSSFPFLPIASTSPKKNTQMVCIGHPGDEDLETSKSGVKTNYDVIHVSYGRYRGIAEGADVQDNSEIGALMHDCWTYWGHSGAPLCMRKDGSVVGMHSSWDDETGMRRGVAWEAIVEFLREHGDPHVIHGVDGGTVGSRETPILLE
;
A
#
# COMPACT_ATOMS: atom_id res chain seq x y z
N MET A 1 -1.88 -31.38 6.14
CA MET A 1 -2.43 -30.66 7.31
C MET A 1 -2.11 -29.20 7.11
N ALA A 2 -3.07 -28.43 6.62
CA ALA A 2 -2.93 -27.00 6.36
C ALA A 2 -3.29 -26.23 7.64
N THR A 3 -2.41 -25.35 8.08
CA THR A 3 -2.58 -24.48 9.24
C THR A 3 -3.62 -23.43 8.92
N ARG A 4 -4.84 -23.64 9.44
CA ARG A 4 -5.88 -22.61 9.54
C ARG A 4 -5.37 -21.47 10.41
N ARG A 5 -5.36 -20.23 9.91
CA ARG A 5 -5.24 -19.04 10.78
C ARG A 5 -6.61 -18.82 11.43
N SER A 6 -6.83 -19.56 12.51
CA SER A 6 -7.72 -19.17 13.59
C SER A 6 -6.88 -18.26 14.48
N THR A 7 -7.35 -17.03 14.71
CA THR A 7 -6.79 -16.11 15.70
C THR A 7 -6.93 -16.74 17.08
N ARG A 8 -5.86 -17.41 17.54
CA ARG A 8 -5.76 -17.90 18.91
C ARG A 8 -5.51 -16.71 19.83
N ASN A 9 -6.50 -16.41 20.66
CA ASN A 9 -6.42 -15.64 21.90
C ASN A 9 -5.03 -15.72 22.56
N TRP A 10 -4.36 -14.58 22.66
CA TRP A 10 -3.26 -14.41 23.61
C TRP A 10 -3.84 -13.96 24.95
N SER A 11 -3.90 -14.91 25.88
CA SER A 11 -4.22 -14.66 27.28
C SER A 11 -3.14 -13.78 27.92
N GLN A 12 -3.55 -12.62 28.42
CA GLN A 12 -2.74 -11.69 29.20
C GLN A 12 -2.01 -12.39 30.35
N LYS A 13 -0.69 -12.19 30.43
CA LYS A 13 0.07 -12.27 31.68
C LYS A 13 0.64 -10.89 31.98
N SER A 14 0.12 -10.30 33.06
CA SER A 14 0.51 -9.03 33.64
C SER A 14 2.00 -8.99 34.00
N LEU A 15 2.71 -7.96 33.55
CA LEU A 15 3.94 -7.49 34.17
C LEU A 15 3.69 -6.07 34.71
N GLN A 16 3.94 -5.91 36.00
CA GLN A 16 3.76 -4.69 36.78
C GLN A 16 4.82 -3.64 36.39
N PRO A 17 4.48 -2.34 36.40
CA PRO A 17 5.42 -1.26 36.11
C PRO A 17 6.14 -0.83 37.39
N ASN A 18 7.46 -0.64 37.35
CA ASN A 18 8.16 0.45 38.03
C ASN A 18 9.65 0.48 37.70
N ASP A 19 10.19 1.69 37.81
CA ASP A 19 11.61 2.08 37.77
C ASP A 19 12.21 2.40 36.41
N PHE A 20 11.93 3.60 35.86
CA PHE A 20 13.00 4.46 35.30
C PHE A 20 12.65 5.95 35.41
N ALA A 21 13.51 6.69 36.11
CA ALA A 21 13.44 8.14 36.33
C ALA A 21 13.75 8.96 35.05
N PRO A 22 13.30 10.23 34.96
CA PRO A 22 13.38 11.01 33.72
C PRO A 22 14.77 11.63 33.53
N ILE A 23 15.47 11.23 32.47
CA ILE A 23 16.65 11.96 31.98
C ILE A 23 16.17 13.07 31.05
N SER A 24 16.03 14.27 31.60
CA SER A 24 15.82 15.50 30.84
C SER A 24 17.11 15.85 30.06
N LYS A 25 17.07 15.78 28.73
CA LYS A 25 18.05 16.43 27.86
C LYS A 25 17.35 17.48 27.01
N LYS A 26 17.79 18.72 27.20
CA LYS A 26 17.37 19.93 26.48
C LYS A 26 17.59 19.78 24.96
N LEU A 27 16.63 20.28 24.18
CA LEU A 27 16.74 20.47 22.74
C LEU A 27 17.93 21.36 22.35
N PRO A 28 18.67 21.04 21.27
CA PRO A 28 19.26 22.03 20.38
C PRO A 28 18.21 22.52 19.38
N GLY A 29 18.23 23.83 19.12
CA GLY A 29 17.29 24.54 18.26
C GLY A 29 17.42 24.24 16.77
N SER A 30 16.50 24.84 16.03
CA SER A 30 16.33 24.78 14.58
C SER A 30 17.65 24.90 13.81
N SER A 31 17.95 23.91 12.97
CA SER A 31 18.86 24.09 11.84
C SER A 31 18.44 23.22 10.67
N ASP A 32 18.16 23.89 9.55
CA ASP A 32 18.39 23.45 8.17
C ASP A 32 17.86 22.07 7.76
N TYR A 33 16.58 22.03 7.41
CA TYR A 33 16.04 20.95 6.57
C TYR A 33 16.55 21.13 5.14
N THR A 34 17.74 20.61 4.84
CA THR A 34 18.12 20.31 3.45
C THR A 34 17.22 19.18 2.97
N PRO A 35 16.39 19.37 1.92
CA PRO A 35 15.53 18.31 1.43
C PRO A 35 16.40 17.11 1.02
N PRO A 36 16.06 15.88 1.44
CA PRO A 36 16.84 14.71 1.07
C PRO A 36 16.89 14.64 -0.46
N TYR A 37 18.12 14.58 -0.97
CA TYR A 37 18.47 14.48 -2.38
C TYR A 37 17.52 13.47 -3.05
N GLN A 38 16.67 13.90 -3.98
CA GLN A 38 15.80 12.99 -4.74
C GLN A 38 16.68 11.95 -5.43
N SER A 39 16.77 10.76 -4.82
CA SER A 39 17.48 9.62 -5.40
C SER A 39 16.83 9.32 -6.74
N ARG A 40 17.57 9.50 -7.83
CA ARG A 40 17.05 9.29 -9.17
C ARG A 40 16.55 7.85 -9.29
N ILE A 41 15.32 7.70 -9.76
CA ILE A 41 14.73 6.40 -10.05
C ILE A 41 15.45 5.82 -11.26
N SER A 42 16.07 4.65 -11.09
CA SER A 42 16.74 3.96 -12.20
C SER A 42 15.70 3.35 -13.14
N LEU A 43 16.03 3.27 -14.42
CA LEU A 43 15.19 2.57 -15.40
C LEU A 43 15.81 1.20 -15.71
N PHE A 44 14.99 0.17 -15.75
CA PHE A 44 15.39 -1.14 -16.25
C PHE A 44 14.67 -1.47 -17.58
N PRO A 45 15.27 -2.34 -18.42
CA PRO A 45 14.71 -2.71 -19.72
C PRO A 45 13.30 -3.28 -19.61
N SER A 46 12.57 -3.29 -20.73
CA SER A 46 11.25 -3.92 -20.81
C SER A 46 11.25 -5.34 -20.23
N SER A 47 10.10 -5.75 -19.68
CA SER A 47 9.91 -7.03 -19.02
C SER A 47 10.31 -8.26 -19.84
N LEU A 48 10.35 -8.15 -21.17
CA LEU A 48 10.89 -9.17 -22.08
C LEU A 48 12.37 -9.52 -21.82
N GLY A 49 13.13 -8.62 -21.20
CA GLY A 49 14.53 -8.81 -20.83
C GLY A 49 14.75 -9.24 -19.37
N LEU A 50 13.69 -9.43 -18.57
CA LEU A 50 13.85 -9.82 -17.17
C LEU A 50 14.28 -11.28 -17.06
N SER A 51 15.32 -11.51 -16.26
CA SER A 51 15.87 -12.84 -15.95
C SER A 51 16.09 -12.96 -14.44
N THR A 52 16.22 -14.18 -13.94
CA THR A 52 16.52 -14.42 -12.51
C THR A 52 17.82 -13.73 -12.10
N LYS A 53 18.81 -13.68 -13.01
CA LYS A 53 20.09 -12.99 -12.78
C LYS A 53 19.92 -11.47 -12.66
N SER A 54 19.07 -10.86 -13.48
CA SER A 54 18.87 -9.41 -13.48
C SER A 54 17.94 -8.94 -12.37
N THR A 55 17.01 -9.78 -11.91
CA THR A 55 16.01 -9.40 -10.89
C THR A 55 16.33 -9.88 -9.48
N GLY A 56 17.19 -10.88 -9.34
CA GLY A 56 17.40 -11.59 -8.07
C GLY A 56 16.22 -12.46 -7.65
N LEU A 57 15.16 -12.54 -8.45
CA LEU A 57 13.98 -13.33 -8.15
C LEU A 57 14.22 -14.82 -8.41
N SER A 58 13.55 -15.66 -7.62
CA SER A 58 13.45 -17.09 -7.93
C SER A 58 12.77 -17.29 -9.30
N LYS A 59 13.02 -18.44 -9.94
CA LYS A 59 12.36 -18.78 -11.21
C LYS A 59 10.82 -18.76 -11.06
N ARG A 60 10.30 -19.21 -9.91
CA ARG A 60 8.87 -19.21 -9.60
C ARG A 60 8.31 -17.79 -9.55
N ASP A 61 8.96 -16.89 -8.82
CA ASP A 61 8.49 -15.51 -8.65
C ASP A 61 8.61 -14.71 -9.94
N LEU A 62 9.66 -14.92 -10.72
CA LEU A 62 9.80 -14.29 -12.04
C LEU A 62 8.66 -14.72 -12.98
N MET A 63 8.32 -16.01 -13.02
CA MET A 63 7.18 -16.48 -13.82
C MET A 63 5.86 -15.89 -13.33
N LEU A 64 5.69 -15.74 -12.00
CA LEU A 64 4.49 -15.16 -11.43
C LEU A 64 4.36 -13.67 -11.78
N LEU A 65 5.45 -12.91 -11.69
CA LEU A 65 5.52 -11.51 -12.12
C LEU A 65 5.10 -11.38 -13.58
N LEU A 66 5.71 -12.16 -14.48
CA LEU A 66 5.40 -12.09 -15.91
C LEU A 66 3.95 -12.52 -16.22
N LYS A 67 3.42 -13.51 -15.51
CA LYS A 67 2.02 -13.93 -15.61
C LYS A 67 1.08 -12.80 -15.19
N LYS A 68 1.27 -12.23 -13.99
CA LYS A 68 0.44 -11.12 -13.46
C LYS A 68 0.52 -9.91 -14.39
N GLN A 69 1.71 -9.57 -14.86
CA GLN A 69 1.91 -8.47 -15.79
C GLN A 69 1.13 -8.65 -17.09
N ARG A 70 1.19 -9.84 -17.71
CA ARG A 70 0.43 -10.13 -18.92
C ARG A 70 -1.07 -10.02 -18.68
N LEU A 71 -1.56 -10.55 -17.57
CA LEU A 71 -2.98 -10.50 -17.22
C LEU A 71 -3.46 -9.06 -17.03
N LEU A 72 -2.71 -8.23 -16.28
CA LEU A 72 -3.01 -6.81 -16.10
C LEU A 72 -3.07 -6.06 -17.43
N LYS A 73 -2.10 -6.29 -18.33
CA LYS A 73 -2.11 -5.67 -19.67
C LYS A 73 -3.34 -6.04 -20.51
N ILE A 74 -3.96 -7.18 -20.23
CA ILE A 74 -5.17 -7.66 -20.92
C ILE A 74 -6.45 -7.12 -20.25
N SER A 75 -6.55 -7.21 -18.92
CA SER A 75 -7.79 -6.91 -18.19
C SER A 75 -7.97 -5.43 -17.84
N THR A 76 -6.89 -4.68 -17.60
CA THR A 76 -6.96 -3.28 -17.19
C THR A 76 -7.69 -2.37 -18.20
N PRO A 77 -7.50 -2.50 -19.54
CA PRO A 77 -8.27 -1.72 -20.50
C PRO A 77 -9.78 -1.93 -20.38
N GLU A 78 -10.24 -3.13 -20.02
CA GLU A 78 -11.65 -3.41 -19.79
C GLU A 78 -12.13 -2.82 -18.47
N ALA A 79 -11.36 -2.98 -17.38
CA ALA A 79 -11.65 -2.38 -16.09
C ALA A 79 -11.78 -0.84 -16.18
N LEU A 80 -10.90 -0.18 -16.95
CA LEU A 80 -10.97 1.27 -17.21
C LEU A 80 -12.22 1.70 -17.98
N ARG A 81 -12.77 0.83 -18.84
CA ARG A 81 -14.04 1.13 -19.56
C ARG A 81 -15.26 0.98 -18.67
N SER A 82 -15.18 0.08 -17.69
CA SER A 82 -16.27 -0.20 -16.74
C SER A 82 -16.28 0.74 -15.53
N LEU A 83 -15.16 1.39 -15.24
CA LEU A 83 -15.00 2.35 -14.15
C LEU A 83 -15.49 3.74 -14.58
N ASP A 84 -16.05 4.51 -13.63
CA ASP A 84 -16.38 5.91 -13.87
C ASP A 84 -15.10 6.65 -14.30
N SER A 85 -15.12 7.37 -15.43
CA SER A 85 -13.90 7.93 -16.05
C SER A 85 -13.04 8.79 -15.13
N HIS A 86 -13.65 9.51 -14.19
CA HIS A 86 -12.93 10.34 -13.22
C HIS A 86 -12.17 9.50 -12.18
N LEU A 87 -12.50 8.22 -12.01
CA LEU A 87 -11.80 7.27 -11.13
C LEU A 87 -10.70 6.46 -11.84
N ASN A 88 -10.46 6.67 -13.13
CA ASN A 88 -9.41 5.95 -13.86
C ASN A 88 -8.03 6.09 -13.21
N HIS A 89 -7.74 7.26 -12.63
CA HIS A 89 -6.50 7.49 -11.90
C HIS A 89 -6.38 6.61 -10.65
N THR A 90 -7.49 6.30 -9.99
CA THR A 90 -7.54 5.36 -8.85
C THR A 90 -7.09 3.98 -9.26
N LEU A 91 -7.59 3.46 -10.38
CA LEU A 91 -7.14 2.17 -10.89
C LEU A 91 -5.65 2.20 -11.29
N LEU A 92 -5.24 3.23 -12.02
CA LEU A 92 -3.88 3.34 -12.55
C LEU A 92 -2.81 3.56 -11.47
N ALA A 93 -3.17 4.17 -10.34
CA ALA A 93 -2.28 4.40 -9.20
C ALA A 93 -2.18 3.20 -8.25
N THR A 94 -3.04 2.19 -8.40
CA THR A 94 -2.98 0.93 -7.63
C THR A 94 -1.91 0.00 -8.20
N LEU A 95 -1.18 -0.66 -7.29
CA LEU A 95 -0.18 -1.66 -7.58
C LEU A 95 -0.50 -2.97 -6.88
N VAL A 96 -0.01 -4.07 -7.45
CA VAL A 96 -0.11 -5.40 -6.88
C VAL A 96 1.29 -5.95 -6.61
N PHE A 97 1.46 -6.69 -5.52
CA PHE A 97 2.72 -7.40 -5.27
C PHE A 97 2.92 -8.48 -6.35
N ALA A 98 4.10 -8.49 -6.97
CA ALA A 98 4.39 -9.36 -8.11
C ALA A 98 4.76 -10.79 -7.69
N GLN A 99 5.25 -10.96 -6.47
CA GLN A 99 5.74 -12.22 -5.92
C GLN A 99 4.59 -13.07 -5.35
N SER A 100 4.91 -14.18 -4.68
CA SER A 100 3.92 -15.07 -4.06
C SER A 100 3.10 -14.41 -2.97
N GLU A 101 3.64 -13.38 -2.31
CA GLU A 101 2.92 -12.52 -1.39
C GLU A 101 1.73 -11.88 -2.13
N ALA A 102 0.51 -12.15 -1.65
CA ALA A 102 -0.68 -11.45 -2.12
C ALA A 102 -0.81 -10.16 -1.31
N GLY A 103 -0.92 -9.04 -2.00
CA GLY A 103 -1.01 -7.73 -1.40
C GLY A 103 -1.24 -6.66 -2.45
N THR A 104 -1.74 -5.53 -2.00
CA THR A 104 -2.02 -4.34 -2.80
C THR A 104 -1.24 -3.17 -2.21
N ALA A 105 -0.81 -2.25 -3.05
CA ALA A 105 -0.27 -0.96 -2.64
C ALA A 105 -0.87 0.13 -3.53
N PHE A 106 -0.74 1.39 -3.14
CA PHE A 106 -1.10 2.49 -4.01
C PHE A 106 -0.09 3.63 -3.91
N CYS A 107 0.10 4.31 -5.05
CA CYS A 107 1.02 5.42 -5.17
C CYS A 107 0.36 6.71 -4.68
N ILE A 108 1.05 7.47 -3.84
CA ILE A 108 0.57 8.73 -3.23
C ILE A 108 1.38 9.95 -3.68
N SER A 109 2.40 9.76 -4.51
CA SER A 109 3.18 10.86 -5.10
C SER A 109 3.67 10.52 -6.50
N SER A 110 3.72 11.53 -7.37
CA SER A 110 4.34 11.43 -8.70
C SER A 110 5.80 10.99 -8.66
N THR A 111 6.48 11.14 -7.51
CA THR A 111 7.86 10.70 -7.26
C THR A 111 7.98 9.23 -6.86
N GLY A 112 6.87 8.48 -6.79
CA GLY A 112 6.88 7.04 -6.55
C GLY A 112 6.94 6.65 -5.08
N VAL A 113 6.29 7.42 -4.21
CA VAL A 113 6.01 7.00 -2.83
C VAL A 113 4.74 6.16 -2.82
N LEU A 114 4.80 4.98 -2.22
CA LEU A 114 3.71 4.01 -2.12
C LEU A 114 3.34 3.81 -0.66
N ILE A 115 2.08 3.44 -0.41
CA ILE A 115 1.58 3.01 0.88
C ILE A 115 0.89 1.64 0.74
N THR A 116 0.98 0.83 1.78
CA THR A 116 0.40 -0.52 1.87
C THR A 116 0.27 -0.93 3.33
N CYS A 117 -0.32 -2.09 3.58
CA CYS A 117 -0.31 -2.72 4.90
C CYS A 117 1.10 -3.17 5.27
N SER A 118 1.51 -2.99 6.52
CA SER A 118 2.85 -3.38 6.98
C SER A 118 3.04 -4.89 6.85
N HIS A 119 1.99 -5.69 7.10
CA HIS A 119 2.04 -7.14 6.93
C HIS A 119 2.22 -7.61 5.47
N CYS A 120 1.94 -6.76 4.47
CA CYS A 120 2.30 -7.06 3.07
C CYS A 120 3.82 -6.92 2.83
N VAL A 121 4.52 -6.17 3.69
CA VAL A 121 5.98 -6.04 3.65
C VAL A 121 6.64 -7.13 4.49
N SER A 122 6.21 -7.28 5.74
CA SER A 122 6.64 -8.31 6.69
C SER A 122 5.54 -8.55 7.71
N GLU A 123 5.08 -9.80 7.86
CA GLU A 123 4.05 -10.16 8.85
C GLU A 123 4.57 -10.04 10.28
N ASP A 124 5.84 -10.39 10.51
CA ASP A 124 6.50 -10.27 11.80
C ASP A 124 7.51 -9.10 11.76
N PRO A 125 7.43 -8.13 12.69
CA PRO A 125 8.40 -7.05 12.79
C PRO A 125 9.85 -7.52 12.95
N SER A 126 10.08 -8.69 13.58
CA SER A 126 11.41 -9.27 13.77
C SER A 126 12.00 -9.87 12.49
N GLU A 127 11.17 -10.14 11.48
CA GLU A 127 11.58 -10.64 10.17
C GLU A 127 11.75 -9.49 9.14
N LEU A 128 11.60 -8.24 9.57
CA LEU A 128 11.77 -7.08 8.69
C LEU A 128 13.22 -6.98 8.21
N GLU A 129 13.44 -7.36 6.95
CA GLU A 129 14.73 -7.21 6.29
C GLU A 129 14.92 -5.79 5.76
N GLU A 130 15.88 -5.08 6.34
CA GLU A 130 16.36 -3.81 5.81
C GLU A 130 16.86 -3.99 4.38
N ASN A 131 16.58 -3.02 3.51
CA ASN A 131 16.97 -3.03 2.09
C ASN A 131 16.36 -4.13 1.19
N ARG A 132 15.43 -4.97 1.70
CA ARG A 132 14.74 -5.96 0.85
C ARG A 132 13.95 -5.27 -0.25
N ILE A 133 14.20 -5.68 -1.50
CA ILE A 133 13.52 -5.16 -2.67
C ILE A 133 12.19 -5.89 -2.84
N LYS A 134 11.11 -5.12 -2.91
CA LYS A 134 9.77 -5.61 -3.29
C LYS A 134 9.53 -5.30 -4.76
N TRP A 135 9.03 -6.29 -5.49
CA TRP A 135 8.60 -6.13 -6.87
C TRP A 135 7.09 -5.91 -6.93
N LEU A 136 6.65 -4.82 -7.56
CA LEU A 136 5.24 -4.49 -7.73
C LEU A 136 4.93 -4.21 -9.20
N LEU A 137 3.64 -4.33 -9.54
CA LEU A 137 3.12 -4.01 -10.87
C LEU A 137 2.00 -2.98 -10.71
N PHE A 138 2.11 -1.84 -11.38
CA PHE A 138 0.95 -0.95 -11.57
C PHE A 138 -0.16 -1.69 -12.33
N ALA A 139 -1.40 -1.22 -12.22
CA ALA A 139 -2.52 -1.75 -13.01
C ALA A 139 -2.24 -1.73 -14.52
N SER A 140 -1.43 -0.79 -15.02
CA SER A 140 -0.96 -0.77 -16.42
C SER A 140 -0.08 -1.97 -16.81
N GLY A 141 0.34 -2.78 -15.84
CA GLY A 141 1.34 -3.82 -15.97
C GLY A 141 2.78 -3.29 -15.95
N ARG A 142 3.01 -2.00 -15.65
CA ARG A 142 4.38 -1.48 -15.51
C ARG A 142 5.02 -2.02 -14.24
N ALA A 143 6.17 -2.68 -14.38
CA ALA A 143 6.89 -3.22 -13.23
C ALA A 143 7.75 -2.15 -12.52
N VAL A 144 7.83 -2.25 -11.20
CA VAL A 144 8.68 -1.40 -10.35
C VAL A 144 9.35 -2.22 -9.25
N GLN A 145 10.51 -1.73 -8.81
CA GLN A 145 11.21 -2.15 -7.60
C GLN A 145 11.04 -1.06 -6.55
N ALA A 146 10.64 -1.44 -5.35
CA ALA A 146 10.49 -0.53 -4.23
C ALA A 146 11.18 -1.06 -2.97
N LYS A 147 11.60 -0.14 -2.09
CA LYS A 147 12.12 -0.44 -0.75
C LYS A 147 11.21 0.15 0.31
N CYS A 148 11.06 -0.55 1.43
CA CYS A 148 10.41 -0.01 2.61
C CYS A 148 11.24 1.16 3.17
N ILE A 149 10.60 2.26 3.52
CA ILE A 149 11.22 3.46 4.11
C ILE A 149 10.60 3.85 5.46
N ALA A 150 9.43 3.31 5.79
CA ALA A 150 8.81 3.40 7.10
C ALA A 150 7.89 2.21 7.31
N TYR A 151 7.84 1.69 8.53
CA TYR A 151 7.07 0.51 8.91
C TYR A 151 6.49 0.68 10.31
N ASP A 152 5.17 0.50 10.43
CA ASP A 152 4.41 0.55 11.67
C ASP A 152 3.47 -0.66 11.73
N HIS A 153 3.81 -1.63 12.57
CA HIS A 153 3.02 -2.85 12.76
C HIS A 153 1.76 -2.64 13.61
N ILE A 154 1.72 -1.59 14.45
CA ILE A 154 0.55 -1.29 15.27
C ILE A 154 -0.55 -0.69 14.39
N ARG A 155 -0.21 0.31 13.57
CA ARG A 155 -1.17 0.89 12.60
C ARG A 155 -1.37 0.03 11.35
N ASP A 156 -0.60 -1.04 11.19
CA ASP A 156 -0.53 -1.88 9.98
C ASP A 156 -0.26 -1.03 8.72
N LEU A 157 0.74 -0.16 8.79
CA LEU A 157 1.11 0.76 7.71
C LEU A 157 2.59 0.62 7.34
N ALA A 158 2.87 0.67 6.04
CA ALA A 158 4.23 0.81 5.54
C ALA A 158 4.29 1.81 4.38
N LEU A 159 5.37 2.60 4.33
CA LEU A 159 5.75 3.39 3.18
C LEU A 159 6.83 2.69 2.38
N LEU A 160 6.66 2.67 1.07
CA LEU A 160 7.68 2.20 0.15
C LEU A 160 8.07 3.32 -0.82
N ARG A 161 9.31 3.29 -1.27
CA ARG A 161 9.83 4.19 -2.32
C ARG A 161 10.22 3.38 -3.53
N ILE A 162 9.69 3.76 -4.70
CA ILE A 162 10.15 3.22 -5.98
C ILE A 162 11.60 3.65 -6.18
N ILE A 163 12.48 2.66 -6.32
CA ILE A 163 13.91 2.86 -6.61
C ILE A 163 14.23 2.60 -8.08
N SER A 164 13.41 1.77 -8.75
CA SER A 164 13.57 1.50 -10.16
C SER A 164 12.24 1.17 -10.84
N ALA A 165 12.10 1.52 -12.11
CA ALA A 165 10.89 1.24 -12.89
C ALA A 165 11.20 0.72 -14.29
N GLU A 166 10.30 -0.10 -14.81
CA GLU A 166 10.32 -0.54 -16.20
C GLU A 166 10.21 0.68 -17.13
N GLN A 167 11.04 0.70 -18.16
CA GLN A 167 10.97 1.71 -19.21
C GLN A 167 9.67 1.56 -19.99
N GLU A 168 8.87 2.63 -20.07
CA GLU A 168 7.70 2.63 -20.94
C GLU A 168 8.14 2.70 -22.42
N PRO A 169 7.45 1.98 -23.31
CA PRO A 169 7.68 2.13 -24.75
C PRO A 169 7.44 3.60 -25.10
N THR A 170 8.45 4.27 -25.66
CA THR A 170 8.29 5.64 -26.16
C THR A 170 7.20 5.62 -27.21
N SER A 171 6.01 6.13 -26.86
CA SER A 171 4.98 6.44 -27.85
C SER A 171 5.60 7.45 -28.80
N THR A 172 5.57 7.14 -30.10
CA THR A 172 6.03 8.03 -31.18
C THR A 172 5.23 9.33 -31.14
N SER A 173 5.69 10.31 -30.36
CA SER A 173 5.25 11.69 -30.42
C SER A 173 6.43 12.52 -30.92
N SER A 174 6.31 12.87 -32.20
CA SER A 174 7.05 13.84 -33.01
C SER A 174 7.81 14.95 -32.25
N ASN A 175 9.07 15.14 -32.65
CA ASN A 175 9.77 16.40 -32.87
C ASN A 175 9.45 17.60 -31.96
N ILE A 176 10.40 17.94 -31.08
CA ILE A 176 11.12 19.23 -30.98
C ILE A 176 11.64 19.39 -29.54
N SER A 177 12.96 19.27 -29.40
CA SER A 177 13.88 20.11 -28.62
C SER A 177 14.96 19.26 -27.93
N ASN A 178 16.17 19.35 -28.49
CA ASN A 178 17.41 19.01 -27.83
C ASN A 178 17.61 19.96 -26.64
N ASN A 179 17.06 19.62 -25.49
CA ASN A 179 17.57 20.08 -24.22
C ASN A 179 17.64 18.86 -23.29
N HIS A 180 18.77 18.74 -22.59
CA HIS A 180 19.04 17.72 -21.56
C HIS A 180 18.07 17.82 -20.37
N GLN A 181 16.79 17.60 -20.60
CA GLN A 181 15.80 17.37 -19.55
C GLN A 181 15.66 15.87 -19.41
N ASN A 182 16.23 15.34 -18.32
CA ASN A 182 16.04 13.95 -17.91
C ASN A 182 14.54 13.63 -17.94
N PRO A 183 14.10 12.48 -18.45
CA PRO A 183 12.70 12.10 -18.36
C PRO A 183 12.37 11.93 -16.87
N SER A 184 11.73 12.93 -16.27
CA SER A 184 11.12 12.79 -14.95
C SER A 184 9.97 11.80 -15.13
N SER A 185 10.20 10.54 -14.81
CA SER A 185 9.15 9.53 -14.82
C SER A 185 8.15 9.85 -13.71
N SER A 186 7.05 10.53 -14.06
CA SER A 186 5.93 10.73 -13.14
C SER A 186 5.11 9.44 -13.05
N PHE A 187 4.74 9.04 -11.84
CA PHE A 187 3.80 7.94 -11.62
C PHE A 187 2.37 8.46 -11.46
N PRO A 188 1.34 7.69 -11.86
CA PRO A 188 -0.02 7.95 -11.42
C PRO A 188 -0.08 7.82 -9.89
N PHE A 189 -0.83 8.71 -9.24
CA PHE A 189 -0.93 8.74 -7.78
C PHE A 189 -2.33 9.16 -7.32
N LEU A 190 -2.62 8.86 -6.06
CA LEU A 190 -3.87 9.20 -5.40
C LEU A 190 -3.69 10.32 -4.38
N PRO A 191 -4.58 11.32 -4.36
CA PRO A 191 -4.62 12.28 -3.27
C PRO A 191 -5.21 11.61 -2.02
N ILE A 192 -4.66 11.95 -0.85
CA ILE A 192 -5.31 11.66 0.43
C ILE A 192 -6.42 12.70 0.64
N ALA A 193 -7.61 12.27 1.08
CA ALA A 193 -8.69 13.20 1.37
C ALA A 193 -8.30 14.17 2.49
N SER A 194 -8.75 15.42 2.41
CA SER A 194 -8.45 16.43 3.43
C SER A 194 -9.23 16.25 4.74
N THR A 195 -10.24 15.38 4.75
CA THR A 195 -11.10 15.11 5.90
C THR A 195 -11.53 13.65 5.95
N SER A 196 -11.72 13.13 7.16
CA SER A 196 -12.32 11.83 7.42
C SER A 196 -13.70 11.66 6.72
N PRO A 197 -14.02 10.48 6.17
CA PRO A 197 -15.28 10.26 5.47
C PRO A 197 -16.48 10.26 6.42
N LYS A 198 -17.61 10.81 5.97
CA LYS A 198 -18.89 10.67 6.68
C LYS A 198 -19.43 9.24 6.55
N LYS A 199 -20.14 8.75 7.58
CA LYS A 199 -20.83 7.45 7.52
C LYS A 199 -21.73 7.37 6.28
N ASN A 200 -21.70 6.21 5.62
CA ASN A 200 -22.38 5.90 4.36
C ASN A 200 -21.85 6.61 3.11
N THR A 201 -20.73 7.34 3.17
CA THR A 201 -20.01 7.84 1.98
C THR A 201 -19.74 6.68 1.02
N GLN A 202 -20.04 6.89 -0.26
CA GLN A 202 -19.80 5.89 -1.31
C GLN A 202 -18.30 5.75 -1.58
N MET A 203 -17.84 4.51 -1.64
CA MET A 203 -16.43 4.17 -1.81
C MET A 203 -16.22 3.23 -2.99
N VAL A 204 -15.00 3.26 -3.51
CA VAL A 204 -14.43 2.24 -4.37
C VAL A 204 -13.21 1.63 -3.68
N CYS A 205 -13.10 0.31 -3.71
CA CYS A 205 -11.93 -0.44 -3.29
C CYS A 205 -11.32 -1.09 -4.53
N ILE A 206 -10.01 -0.94 -4.72
CA ILE A 206 -9.31 -1.52 -5.88
C ILE A 206 -8.12 -2.33 -5.36
N GLY A 207 -8.14 -3.65 -5.55
CA GLY A 207 -7.08 -4.50 -5.02
C GLY A 207 -6.90 -5.82 -5.75
N HIS A 208 -5.93 -6.59 -5.28
CA HIS A 208 -5.53 -7.87 -5.87
C HIS A 208 -6.07 -9.05 -5.05
N PRO A 209 -7.17 -9.70 -5.48
CA PRO A 209 -7.54 -10.96 -4.88
C PRO A 209 -6.49 -12.04 -5.18
N GLY A 210 -6.20 -12.90 -4.21
CA GLY A 210 -5.27 -14.01 -4.34
C GLY A 210 -5.69 -15.03 -5.39
N ASP A 211 -4.70 -15.64 -6.05
CA ASP A 211 -4.89 -16.69 -7.07
C ASP A 211 -5.28 -18.03 -6.44
N GLU A 212 -4.99 -18.24 -5.15
CA GLU A 212 -5.36 -19.45 -4.39
C GLU A 212 -6.62 -19.21 -3.55
N ASP A 213 -7.56 -20.14 -3.64
CA ASP A 213 -8.77 -20.17 -2.84
C ASP A 213 -8.44 -20.73 -1.46
N LEU A 214 -8.48 -19.86 -0.47
CA LEU A 214 -8.17 -20.18 0.93
C LEU A 214 -9.42 -20.59 1.73
N GLU A 215 -10.61 -20.57 1.11
CA GLU A 215 -11.86 -21.05 1.73
C GLU A 215 -12.02 -22.57 1.56
N THR A 216 -11.34 -23.16 0.58
CA THR A 216 -11.37 -24.61 0.37
C THR A 216 -10.40 -25.35 1.29
N SER A 217 -10.76 -26.60 1.63
CA SER A 217 -9.89 -27.50 2.40
C SER A 217 -8.68 -28.01 1.60
N LYS A 218 -8.67 -27.81 0.28
CA LYS A 218 -7.62 -28.27 -0.63
C LYS A 218 -6.73 -27.11 -1.04
N SER A 219 -5.46 -27.15 -0.62
CA SER A 219 -4.48 -26.17 -1.09
C SER A 219 -4.24 -26.25 -2.61
N GLY A 220 -3.98 -25.10 -3.22
CA GLY A 220 -3.68 -24.91 -4.63
C GLY A 220 -4.90 -24.84 -5.54
N VAL A 221 -6.12 -24.81 -4.99
CA VAL A 221 -7.33 -24.53 -5.79
C VAL A 221 -7.31 -23.07 -6.20
N LYS A 222 -7.65 -22.80 -7.46
CA LYS A 222 -7.63 -21.43 -7.99
C LYS A 222 -8.96 -20.74 -7.76
N THR A 223 -8.90 -19.45 -7.43
CA THR A 223 -10.09 -18.59 -7.34
C THR A 223 -10.67 -18.22 -8.71
N ASN A 224 -9.82 -18.19 -9.75
CA ASN A 224 -10.12 -17.63 -11.07
C ASN A 224 -10.49 -16.13 -11.06
N TYR A 225 -10.16 -15.41 -9.98
CA TYR A 225 -10.28 -13.95 -9.98
C TYR A 225 -9.24 -13.30 -10.91
N ASP A 226 -9.59 -12.11 -11.40
CA ASP A 226 -8.63 -11.26 -12.10
C ASP A 226 -7.55 -10.74 -11.15
N VAL A 227 -6.39 -10.35 -11.70
CA VAL A 227 -5.27 -9.81 -10.91
C VAL A 227 -5.63 -8.51 -10.21
N ILE A 228 -6.60 -7.75 -10.73
CA ILE A 228 -7.11 -6.54 -10.10
C ILE A 228 -8.62 -6.58 -10.12
N HIS A 229 -9.23 -6.24 -9.00
CA HIS A 229 -10.66 -6.20 -8.82
C HIS A 229 -11.09 -4.83 -8.31
N VAL A 230 -12.20 -4.33 -8.85
CA VAL A 230 -12.82 -3.06 -8.46
C VAL A 230 -14.15 -3.39 -7.82
N SER A 231 -14.31 -3.02 -6.55
CA SER A 231 -15.57 -3.20 -5.82
C SER A 231 -16.10 -1.87 -5.30
N TYR A 232 -17.43 -1.78 -5.25
CA TYR A 232 -18.13 -0.60 -4.77
C TYR A 232 -18.79 -0.89 -3.43
N GLY A 233 -18.82 0.13 -2.57
CA GLY A 233 -19.43 0.01 -1.27
C GLY A 233 -19.58 1.36 -0.60
N ARG A 234 -19.58 1.34 0.72
CA ARG A 234 -19.82 2.46 1.61
C ARG A 234 -18.94 2.34 2.84
N TYR A 235 -18.50 3.50 3.31
CA TYR A 235 -17.91 3.63 4.63
C TYR A 235 -18.97 3.38 5.70
N ARG A 236 -18.71 2.48 6.64
CA ARG A 236 -19.66 2.09 7.70
C ARG A 236 -19.35 2.72 9.06
N GLY A 237 -18.26 3.49 9.17
CA GLY A 237 -17.83 4.16 10.39
C GLY A 237 -16.61 3.51 11.00
N ILE A 238 -16.29 3.94 12.22
CA ILE A 238 -15.31 3.29 13.10
C ILE A 238 -16.07 2.32 14.00
N ALA A 239 -15.47 1.17 14.28
CA ALA A 239 -16.03 0.19 15.20
C ALA A 239 -16.11 0.74 16.63
N GLU A 240 -17.14 0.33 17.36
CA GLU A 240 -17.39 0.83 18.71
C GLU A 240 -16.22 0.47 19.64
N GLY A 241 -15.70 1.49 20.35
CA GLY A 241 -14.58 1.33 21.27
C GLY A 241 -13.21 1.08 20.64
N ALA A 242 -13.11 1.03 19.31
CA ALA A 242 -11.83 0.81 18.64
C ALA A 242 -10.96 2.08 18.67
N ASP A 243 -9.65 1.89 18.86
CA ASP A 243 -8.65 2.94 18.65
C ASP A 243 -8.36 3.08 17.14
N VAL A 244 -8.52 4.29 16.61
CA VAL A 244 -8.27 4.57 15.19
C VAL A 244 -6.79 4.44 14.79
N GLN A 245 -5.88 4.45 15.78
CA GLN A 245 -4.43 4.28 15.60
C GLN A 245 -3.97 2.83 15.83
N ASP A 246 -4.87 1.88 16.08
CA ASP A 246 -4.53 0.48 16.29
C ASP A 246 -5.24 -0.42 15.28
N ASN A 247 -4.43 -1.08 14.44
CA ASN A 247 -4.83 -2.07 13.45
C ASN A 247 -4.13 -3.41 13.67
N SER A 248 -3.59 -3.66 14.87
CA SER A 248 -2.84 -4.89 15.18
C SER A 248 -3.68 -6.16 15.11
N GLU A 249 -4.98 -6.06 15.41
CA GLU A 249 -5.95 -7.17 15.33
C GLU A 249 -6.65 -7.19 13.95
N ILE A 250 -7.82 -6.55 13.84
CA ILE A 250 -8.60 -6.50 12.58
C ILE A 250 -8.74 -5.08 12.02
N GLY A 251 -8.42 -4.03 12.78
CA GLY A 251 -8.54 -2.64 12.34
C GLY A 251 -9.84 -1.95 12.72
N ALA A 252 -9.80 -0.63 12.85
CA ALA A 252 -10.91 0.18 13.39
C ALA A 252 -11.95 0.61 12.33
N LEU A 253 -11.52 0.89 11.10
CA LEU A 253 -12.40 1.33 10.02
C LEU A 253 -13.30 0.19 9.56
N MET A 254 -14.57 0.46 9.26
CA MET A 254 -15.51 -0.50 8.68
C MET A 254 -15.97 -0.06 7.28
N HIS A 255 -16.08 -1.00 6.34
CA HIS A 255 -16.67 -0.78 5.02
C HIS A 255 -17.39 -2.03 4.50
N ASP A 256 -18.16 -1.90 3.41
CA ASP A 256 -18.84 -3.04 2.76
C ASP A 256 -18.45 -3.25 1.29
N CYS A 257 -17.40 -2.57 0.80
CA CYS A 257 -16.75 -2.96 -0.45
C CYS A 257 -16.34 -4.44 -0.38
N TRP A 258 -16.65 -5.21 -1.41
CA TRP A 258 -16.22 -6.61 -1.47
C TRP A 258 -14.69 -6.72 -1.51
N THR A 259 -14.14 -7.66 -0.77
CA THR A 259 -12.71 -7.99 -0.72
C THR A 259 -12.51 -9.48 -0.46
N TYR A 260 -11.31 -9.95 -0.77
CA TYR A 260 -10.82 -11.31 -0.56
C TYR A 260 -9.36 -11.27 -0.11
N TRP A 261 -8.79 -12.40 0.34
CA TRP A 261 -7.36 -12.52 0.63
C TRP A 261 -6.52 -11.90 -0.50
N GLY A 262 -5.51 -11.11 -0.13
CA GLY A 262 -4.67 -10.35 -1.07
C GLY A 262 -5.07 -8.88 -1.27
N HIS A 263 -6.29 -8.48 -0.87
CA HIS A 263 -6.71 -7.08 -0.91
C HIS A 263 -6.05 -6.21 0.15
N SER A 264 -5.31 -6.77 1.11
CA SER A 264 -4.59 -6.00 2.11
C SER A 264 -3.72 -4.93 1.45
N GLY A 265 -3.82 -3.70 1.96
CA GLY A 265 -3.17 -2.53 1.39
C GLY A 265 -3.95 -1.86 0.24
N ALA A 266 -5.15 -2.32 -0.09
CA ALA A 266 -5.97 -1.70 -1.14
C ALA A 266 -6.52 -0.34 -0.69
N PRO A 267 -6.44 0.70 -1.55
CA PRO A 267 -7.00 1.99 -1.24
C PRO A 267 -8.53 1.93 -1.16
N LEU A 268 -9.09 2.56 -0.13
CA LEU A 268 -10.51 2.87 -0.06
C LEU A 268 -10.70 4.33 -0.45
N CYS A 269 -11.20 4.56 -1.66
CA CYS A 269 -11.33 5.91 -2.22
C CYS A 269 -12.78 6.38 -2.23
N MET A 270 -13.01 7.68 -2.02
CA MET A 270 -14.32 8.27 -2.24
C MET A 270 -14.69 8.17 -3.72
N ARG A 271 -15.88 7.63 -4.01
CA ARG A 271 -16.36 7.51 -5.40
C ARG A 271 -16.49 8.87 -6.09
N LYS A 272 -16.72 9.94 -5.31
CA LYS A 272 -16.93 11.29 -5.83
C LYS A 272 -15.71 11.85 -6.57
N ASP A 273 -14.51 11.65 -6.03
CA ASP A 273 -13.30 12.33 -6.49
C ASP A 273 -12.04 11.44 -6.55
N GLY A 274 -12.13 10.19 -6.09
CA GLY A 274 -11.01 9.25 -6.09
C GLY A 274 -10.01 9.46 -4.95
N SER A 275 -10.27 10.38 -4.01
CA SER A 275 -9.38 10.61 -2.88
C SER A 275 -9.47 9.51 -1.82
N VAL A 276 -8.32 9.16 -1.24
CA VAL A 276 -8.18 8.07 -0.27
C VAL A 276 -8.69 8.49 1.10
N VAL A 277 -9.54 7.65 1.67
CA VAL A 277 -10.19 7.85 2.99
C VAL A 277 -10.00 6.66 3.93
N GLY A 278 -9.14 5.72 3.56
CA GLY A 278 -8.83 4.52 4.33
C GLY A 278 -8.09 3.50 3.48
N MET A 279 -7.70 2.39 4.11
CA MET A 279 -7.03 1.29 3.43
C MET A 279 -7.58 -0.04 3.96
N HIS A 280 -7.91 -0.95 3.06
CA HIS A 280 -8.38 -2.29 3.46
C HIS A 280 -7.23 -3.09 4.05
N SER A 281 -7.48 -3.82 5.14
CA SER A 281 -6.50 -4.71 5.77
C SER A 281 -7.07 -6.11 6.02
N SER A 282 -8.29 -6.22 6.55
CA SER A 282 -8.84 -7.51 6.99
C SER A 282 -10.38 -7.55 7.01
N TRP A 283 -10.96 -8.60 7.60
CA TRP A 283 -12.38 -8.66 7.89
C TRP A 283 -12.65 -9.45 9.16
N ASP A 284 -13.80 -9.17 9.76
CA ASP A 284 -14.40 -9.97 10.83
C ASP A 284 -14.95 -11.26 10.22
N ASP A 285 -14.49 -12.42 10.73
CA ASP A 285 -14.85 -13.75 10.23
C ASP A 285 -16.22 -14.24 10.71
N GLU A 286 -16.76 -13.65 11.77
CA GLU A 286 -18.11 -13.96 12.28
C GLU A 286 -19.18 -13.16 11.53
N THR A 287 -18.94 -11.86 11.33
CA THR A 287 -19.94 -10.95 10.74
C THR A 287 -19.73 -10.69 9.26
N GLY A 288 -18.54 -10.98 8.73
CA GLY A 288 -18.12 -10.63 7.38
C GLY A 288 -17.82 -9.15 7.18
N MET A 289 -17.92 -8.30 8.22
CA MET A 289 -17.66 -6.87 8.12
C MET A 289 -16.21 -6.62 7.70
N ARG A 290 -16.01 -5.82 6.64
CA ARG A 290 -14.66 -5.50 6.19
C ARG A 290 -14.05 -4.43 7.07
N ARG A 291 -12.78 -4.62 7.38
CA ARG A 291 -12.02 -3.81 8.32
C ARG A 291 -10.76 -3.26 7.69
N GLY A 292 -10.21 -2.20 8.28
CA GLY A 292 -9.02 -1.57 7.74
C GLY A 292 -8.47 -0.42 8.56
N VAL A 293 -7.47 0.20 7.98
CA VAL A 293 -6.77 1.35 8.55
C VAL A 293 -7.61 2.60 8.31
N ALA A 294 -7.87 3.34 9.40
CA ALA A 294 -8.64 4.57 9.37
C ALA A 294 -7.87 5.73 8.71
N TRP A 295 -8.62 6.72 8.21
CA TRP A 295 -8.04 7.93 7.61
C TRP A 295 -7.09 8.64 8.58
N GLU A 296 -7.47 8.72 9.86
CA GLU A 296 -6.71 9.37 10.93
C GLU A 296 -5.32 8.74 11.11
N ALA A 297 -5.21 7.40 11.09
CA ALA A 297 -3.93 6.70 11.17
C ALA A 297 -3.06 6.91 9.93
N ILE A 298 -3.66 6.90 8.74
CA ILE A 298 -2.94 7.18 7.50
C ILE A 298 -2.35 8.59 7.52
N VAL A 299 -3.15 9.60 7.87
CA VAL A 299 -2.70 11.00 7.90
C VAL A 299 -1.58 11.19 8.93
N GLU A 300 -1.74 10.64 10.13
CA GLU A 300 -0.75 10.78 11.19
C GLU A 300 0.57 10.07 10.84
N PHE A 301 0.49 8.85 10.33
CA PHE A 301 1.66 8.12 9.84
C PHE A 301 2.38 8.86 8.70
N LEU A 302 1.63 9.45 7.75
CA LEU A 302 2.23 10.27 6.71
C LEU A 302 2.84 11.56 7.26
N ARG A 303 2.27 12.16 8.31
CA ARG A 303 2.84 13.34 8.96
C ARG A 303 4.17 13.04 9.65
N GLU A 304 4.31 11.83 10.19
CA GLU A 304 5.52 11.34 10.84
C GLU A 304 6.61 10.92 9.84
N HIS A 305 6.24 10.40 8.66
CA HIS A 305 7.16 9.71 7.74
C HIS A 305 7.17 10.15 6.29
N GLY A 306 6.19 10.94 5.86
CA GLY A 306 5.93 11.26 4.47
C GLY A 306 6.80 12.39 3.92
N ASP A 307 6.69 12.57 2.60
CA ASP A 307 7.17 13.77 1.92
C ASP A 307 6.20 14.93 2.27
N PRO A 308 6.69 16.08 2.79
CA PRO A 308 5.83 17.23 3.16
C PRO A 308 4.88 17.68 2.05
N HIS A 309 5.19 17.41 0.78
CA HIS A 309 4.36 17.77 -0.37
C HIS A 309 3.11 16.90 -0.54
N VAL A 310 3.02 15.73 0.13
CA VAL A 310 1.85 14.83 0.09
C VAL A 310 0.71 15.35 0.98
N ILE A 311 1.01 16.18 1.98
CA ILE A 311 0.06 16.69 2.99
C ILE A 311 -0.18 18.20 2.81
N HIS A 312 -0.23 18.70 1.58
CA HIS A 312 -0.64 20.09 1.38
C HIS A 312 -2.14 20.25 1.69
N GLY A 313 -2.45 20.88 2.81
CA GLY A 313 -3.82 21.30 3.19
C GLY A 313 -4.43 20.62 4.42
N VAL A 314 -3.68 19.83 5.18
CA VAL A 314 -4.15 19.18 6.42
C VAL A 314 -3.44 19.79 7.64
N ASP A 315 -3.47 21.11 7.77
CA ASP A 315 -2.99 21.77 8.99
C ASP A 315 -4.07 21.71 10.07
N GLY A 316 -3.84 20.89 11.10
CA GLY A 316 -4.76 20.78 12.22
C GLY A 316 -4.34 19.81 13.32
N GLY A 317 -3.28 20.14 14.04
CA GLY A 317 -3.14 19.71 15.45
C GLY A 317 -2.15 18.59 15.73
N THR A 318 -1.12 18.95 16.49
CA THR A 318 -0.08 18.13 17.09
C THR A 318 -0.62 16.96 17.93
N VAL A 319 -0.38 15.69 17.55
CA VAL A 319 -0.38 14.54 18.48
C VAL A 319 0.48 13.41 17.92
N GLY A 320 1.69 13.20 18.43
CA GLY A 320 2.45 11.96 18.25
C GLY A 320 2.51 11.19 19.57
N SER A 321 2.01 9.95 19.61
CA SER A 321 2.05 9.09 20.79
C SER A 321 2.96 7.87 20.60
N ARG A 322 4.14 7.95 21.25
CA ARG A 322 4.78 6.98 22.16
C ARG A 322 5.14 5.53 21.79
N GLU A 323 5.10 5.10 20.53
CA GLU A 323 5.95 3.97 20.11
C GLU A 323 6.79 4.38 18.91
N THR A 324 8.10 4.14 18.99
CA THR A 324 9.06 4.67 18.03
C THR A 324 8.92 3.87 16.73
N PRO A 325 8.48 4.47 15.62
CA PRO A 325 8.47 3.80 14.33
C PRO A 325 9.91 3.48 13.91
N ILE A 326 10.10 2.32 13.29
CA ILE A 326 11.41 1.92 12.77
C ILE A 326 11.62 2.69 11.45
N LEU A 327 12.39 3.76 11.52
CA LEU A 327 12.94 4.42 10.34
C LEU A 327 14.07 3.53 9.80
N LEU A 328 13.94 3.08 8.56
CA LEU A 328 15.00 2.38 7.83
C LEU A 328 15.84 3.46 7.13
N GLU A 329 17.13 3.58 7.48
CA GLU A 329 18.07 4.56 6.89
C GLU A 329 18.56 4.13 5.49
#